data_AF-A0A1W9GGH4-F1
#
_entry.id   AF-A0A1W9GGH4-F1
#
_cell.length_a   1.000
_cell.length_b   1.000
_cell.length_c   1.000
_cell.angle_alpha   90.00
_cell.angle_beta   90.00
_cell.angle_gamma   90.00
#
_symmetry.space_group_name_H-M   'P 1'
#
loop_
_entity.id
_entity.type
_entity.pdbx_description
1 polymer ?
#
loop_
_entity_poly.entity_id
_entity_poly.type
_entity_poly.pdbx_seq_one_letter_code
_entity_poly.pdbx_strand_id
1 'polypeptide(L)'
;MGSFVMSDLAAIKAVWSTYKPVPTRNCLQLVLEVPLEQQEEVFRRLGYPVPGRETWVGVALMNVQKDPEKPHKPWSQYTRAQRAGILCTDRRFRDWISEGRSECDEEDAAHLVRRMCGVQSRSLLDTSQKAADKWDSLESNYRAATGQMAEVRS
;
A
#
# COMPACT_ATOMS: atom_id res chain seq x y z
N MET A 1 15.33 39.15 3.16
CA MET A 1 14.49 37.95 3.33
C MET A 1 13.20 38.41 3.99
N GLY A 2 12.12 38.55 3.22
CA GLY A 2 10.82 38.97 3.74
C GLY A 2 10.07 37.78 4.32
N SER A 3 9.75 37.82 5.61
CA SER A 3 8.86 36.88 6.27
C SER A 3 7.43 37.07 5.76
N PHE A 4 6.87 36.08 5.07
CA PHE A 4 5.44 36.02 4.78
C PHE A 4 4.71 35.69 6.08
N VAL A 5 4.09 36.69 6.70
CA VAL A 5 3.15 36.48 7.81
C VAL A 5 1.86 35.98 7.17
N MET A 6 1.51 34.71 7.40
CA MET A 6 0.21 34.15 7.01
C MET A 6 -0.88 34.77 7.88
N SER A 7 -1.36 35.96 7.53
CA SER A 7 -2.54 36.56 8.14
C SER A 7 -3.79 35.85 7.60
N ASP A 8 -4.45 35.08 8.48
CA ASP A 8 -5.67 34.29 8.30
C ASP A 8 -5.58 33.03 7.43
N LEU A 9 -5.20 31.92 8.07
CA LEU A 9 -5.47 30.56 7.56
C LEU A 9 -6.98 30.35 7.42
N ALA A 10 -7.47 30.43 6.19
CA ALA A 10 -8.85 30.10 5.86
C ALA A 10 -8.88 28.81 5.04
N ALA A 11 -9.51 27.77 5.60
CA ALA A 11 -9.73 26.51 4.89
C ALA A 11 -11.14 26.51 4.30
N ILE A 12 -11.24 26.25 3.00
CA ILE A 12 -12.52 26.04 2.30
C ILE A 12 -12.68 24.55 2.07
N LYS A 13 -13.81 23.98 2.50
CA LYS A 13 -14.17 22.60 2.19
C LYS A 13 -14.82 22.56 0.82
N ALA A 14 -14.34 21.67 -0.04
CA ALA A 14 -14.88 21.45 -1.36
C ALA A 14 -14.93 19.96 -1.69
N VAL A 15 -15.80 19.59 -2.63
CA VAL A 15 -15.85 18.26 -3.22
C VAL A 15 -15.00 18.24 -4.47
N TRP A 16 -14.15 17.22 -4.62
CA TRP A 16 -13.44 17.02 -5.88
C TRP A 16 -14.40 16.46 -6.93
N SER A 17 -14.61 17.22 -8.01
CA SER A 17 -15.56 16.88 -9.07
C SER A 17 -14.84 16.29 -10.28
N THR A 18 -13.88 17.02 -10.84
CA THR A 18 -13.17 16.59 -12.05
C THR A 18 -11.82 17.31 -12.22
N TYR A 19 -11.09 16.97 -13.28
CA TYR A 19 -9.89 17.69 -13.71
C TYR A 19 -9.89 17.87 -15.24
N LYS A 20 -9.18 18.89 -15.70
CA LYS A 20 -8.98 19.19 -17.12
C LYS A 20 -7.51 19.52 -17.42
N PRO A 21 -6.81 18.75 -18.26
CA PRO A 21 -5.49 19.16 -18.74
C PRO A 21 -5.62 20.36 -19.67
N VAL A 22 -4.70 21.33 -19.55
CA VAL A 22 -4.63 22.53 -20.40
C VAL A 22 -3.25 22.58 -21.07
N PRO A 23 -3.06 21.89 -22.20
CA PRO A 23 -1.74 21.73 -22.83
C PRO A 23 -1.09 23.05 -23.24
N THR A 24 -1.88 24.00 -23.74
CA THR A 24 -1.37 25.32 -24.18
C THR A 24 -0.71 26.12 -23.06
N ARG A 25 -1.05 25.82 -21.80
CA ARG A 25 -0.46 26.45 -20.61
C ARG A 25 0.36 25.47 -19.77
N ASN A 26 0.58 24.24 -20.28
CA ASN A 26 1.27 23.16 -19.60
C ASN A 26 0.83 22.98 -18.13
N CYS A 27 -0.48 23.05 -17.88
CA CYS A 27 -1.03 22.97 -16.52
C CYS A 27 -2.26 22.06 -16.43
N LEU A 28 -2.58 21.65 -15.20
CA LEU A 28 -3.78 20.89 -14.85
C LEU A 28 -4.75 21.82 -14.12
N GLN A 29 -5.99 21.89 -14.59
CA GLN A 29 -7.06 22.57 -13.88
C GLN A 29 -7.85 21.56 -13.05
N LEU A 30 -7.90 21.78 -11.73
CA LEU A 30 -8.75 21.01 -10.82
C LEU A 30 -10.09 21.73 -10.66
N VAL A 31 -11.19 20.99 -10.67
CA VAL A 31 -12.53 21.50 -10.39
C VAL A 31 -12.96 21.00 -9.02
N LEU A 32 -13.01 21.94 -8.07
CA LEU A 32 -13.44 21.72 -6.69
C LEU A 32 -14.77 22.47 -6.50
N GLU A 33 -15.81 21.76 -6.12
CA GLU A 33 -17.16 22.30 -5.96
C GLU A 33 -17.41 22.65 -4.50
N VAL A 34 -17.85 23.89 -4.26
CA VAL A 34 -18.26 24.39 -2.95
C VAL A 34 -19.78 24.60 -2.98
N PRO A 35 -20.53 24.21 -1.92
CA PRO A 35 -21.95 24.50 -1.84
C PRO A 35 -22.24 26.00 -1.99
N LEU A 36 -23.32 26.35 -2.70
CA LEU A 36 -23.64 27.74 -3.04
C LEU A 36 -23.82 28.61 -1.79
N GLU A 37 -24.25 28.01 -0.69
CA GLU A 37 -24.47 28.66 0.61
C GLU A 37 -23.15 29.17 1.22
N GLN A 38 -21.99 28.66 0.78
CA GLN A 38 -20.67 29.08 1.24
C GLN A 38 -19.98 30.06 0.26
N GLN A 39 -20.66 30.45 -0.83
CA GLN A 39 -20.11 31.32 -1.89
C GLN A 39 -19.55 32.65 -1.34
N GLU A 40 -20.25 33.29 -0.40
CA GLU A 40 -19.81 34.56 0.18
C GLU A 40 -18.47 34.40 0.93
N GLU A 41 -18.33 33.34 1.72
CA GLU A 41 -17.09 33.04 2.45
C GLU A 41 -15.94 32.74 1.48
N VAL A 42 -16.19 32.00 0.40
CA VAL A 42 -15.18 31.74 -0.63
C VAL A 42 -14.64 33.05 -1.21
N PHE A 43 -15.52 33.97 -1.63
CA PHE A 43 -15.08 35.25 -2.19
C PHE A 43 -14.42 36.16 -1.16
N ARG A 44 -14.89 36.12 0.09
CA ARG A 44 -14.26 36.86 1.19
C ARG A 44 -12.82 36.40 1.43
N ARG A 45 -12.54 35.09 1.30
CA ARG A 45 -11.22 34.50 1.60
C ARG A 45 -10.27 34.48 0.41
N LEU A 46 -10.74 34.08 -0.77
CA LEU A 46 -9.91 33.96 -1.98
C LEU A 46 -9.86 35.25 -2.80
N GLY A 47 -10.81 36.16 -2.58
CA GLY A 47 -11.05 37.29 -3.47
C GLY A 47 -11.71 36.88 -4.78
N TYR A 48 -11.71 37.79 -5.75
CA TYR A 48 -12.17 37.53 -7.11
C TYR A 48 -10.99 37.24 -8.03
N PRO A 49 -11.11 36.26 -8.95
CA PRO A 49 -10.06 36.02 -9.93
C PRO A 49 -9.98 37.21 -10.89
N VAL A 50 -8.82 37.86 -10.95
CA VAL A 50 -8.55 38.97 -11.87
C VAL A 50 -7.55 38.52 -12.93
N PRO A 51 -7.82 38.71 -14.23
CA PRO A 51 -6.85 38.40 -15.29
C PRO A 51 -5.51 39.09 -15.03
N GLY A 52 -4.41 38.34 -15.11
CA GLY A 52 -3.05 38.86 -14.87
C GLY A 52 -2.66 38.98 -13.39
N ARG A 53 -3.53 38.60 -12.45
CA ARG A 53 -3.22 38.51 -11.02
C ARG A 53 -3.62 37.15 -10.47
N GLU A 54 -2.63 36.26 -10.43
CA GLU A 54 -2.80 34.91 -9.92
C GLU A 54 -2.75 34.87 -8.39
N THR A 55 -3.63 34.09 -7.78
CA THR A 55 -3.65 33.83 -6.33
C THR A 55 -3.25 32.38 -6.10
N TRP A 56 -2.17 32.16 -5.35
CA TRP A 56 -1.72 30.83 -4.98
C TRP A 56 -2.58 30.27 -3.85
N VAL A 57 -3.03 29.02 -4.00
CA VAL A 57 -3.85 28.30 -3.01
C VAL A 57 -3.29 26.90 -2.76
N GLY A 58 -3.43 26.41 -1.54
CA GLY A 58 -3.14 25.02 -1.18
C GLY A 58 -4.40 24.16 -1.23
N VAL A 59 -4.27 22.89 -1.65
CA VAL A 59 -5.36 21.91 -1.64
C VAL A 59 -4.93 20.71 -0.80
N ALA A 60 -5.79 20.28 0.13
CA ALA A 60 -5.55 19.13 0.99
C ALA A 60 -6.77 18.19 0.97
N LEU A 61 -6.53 16.88 0.93
CA LEU A 61 -7.59 15.87 1.05
C LEU A 61 -8.15 15.87 2.47
N MET A 62 -9.47 16.03 2.59
CA MET A 62 -10.15 15.92 3.88
C MET A 62 -10.43 14.47 4.20
N ASN A 63 -9.80 13.97 5.27
CA ASN A 63 -10.05 12.69 5.92
C ASN A 63 -10.31 11.54 4.93
N VAL A 64 -9.24 11.04 4.31
CA VAL A 64 -9.26 9.71 3.71
C VAL A 64 -9.57 8.77 4.88
N GLN A 65 -10.80 8.26 4.98
CA GLN A 65 -11.07 7.16 5.89
C GLN A 65 -10.09 6.06 5.46
N LYS A 66 -9.03 5.87 6.24
CA LYS A 66 -8.17 4.70 6.08
C LYS A 66 -9.12 3.54 6.29
N ASP A 67 -9.31 2.70 5.28
CA ASP A 67 -10.11 1.48 5.43
C ASP A 67 -9.71 0.83 6.76
N PRO A 68 -10.68 0.38 7.57
CA PRO A 68 -10.39 -0.17 8.88
C PRO A 68 -9.30 -1.22 8.71
N GLU A 69 -8.15 -0.95 9.32
CA GLU A 69 -6.95 -1.77 9.18
C GLU A 69 -7.34 -3.18 9.62
N LYS A 70 -7.35 -4.13 8.68
CA LYS A 70 -7.77 -5.51 8.97
C LYS A 70 -6.95 -5.97 10.18
N PRO A 71 -7.57 -6.51 11.25
CA PRO A 71 -6.85 -6.88 12.45
C PRO A 71 -5.71 -7.83 12.07
N HIS A 72 -4.49 -7.46 12.44
CA HIS A 72 -3.30 -8.23 12.11
C HIS A 72 -3.40 -9.59 12.81
N LYS A 73 -3.54 -10.68 12.02
CA LYS A 73 -3.60 -12.02 12.58
C LYS A 73 -2.19 -12.45 13.03
N PRO A 74 -2.04 -13.09 14.20
CA PRO A 74 -0.79 -13.75 14.58
C PRO A 74 -0.37 -14.78 13.52
N TRP A 75 0.94 -14.96 13.33
CA TRP A 75 1.49 -15.90 12.32
C TRP A 75 0.92 -17.33 12.44
N SER A 76 0.71 -17.79 13.67
CA SER A 76 0.16 -19.11 13.98
C SER A 76 -1.29 -19.33 13.52
N GLN A 77 -2.04 -18.26 13.23
CA GLN A 77 -3.43 -18.35 12.78
C GLN A 77 -3.57 -18.49 11.25
N TYR A 78 -2.47 -18.33 10.50
CA TYR A 78 -2.49 -18.52 9.06
C TYR A 78 -2.37 -20.00 8.70
N THR A 79 -3.18 -20.44 7.74
CA THR A 79 -3.04 -21.78 7.18
C THR A 79 -1.70 -21.91 6.46
N ARG A 80 -1.23 -23.14 6.21
CA ARG A 80 0.06 -23.35 5.52
C ARG A 80 0.01 -22.77 4.12
N ALA A 81 -1.12 -22.89 3.42
CA ALA A 81 -1.31 -22.28 2.12
C ALA A 81 -1.16 -20.74 2.16
N GLN A 82 -1.71 -20.10 3.19
CA GLN A 82 -1.60 -18.65 3.39
C GLN A 82 -0.18 -18.23 3.73
N ARG A 83 0.47 -18.93 4.67
CA ARG A 83 1.87 -18.70 5.04
C ARG A 83 2.79 -18.84 3.83
N ALA A 84 2.59 -19.87 3.01
CA ALA A 84 3.32 -20.05 1.77
C ALA A 84 3.09 -18.89 0.79
N GLY A 85 1.85 -18.41 0.65
CA GLY A 85 1.54 -17.22 -0.14
C GLY A 85 2.30 -15.98 0.33
N ILE A 86 2.27 -15.71 1.63
CA ILE A 86 2.95 -14.56 2.25
C ILE A 86 4.47 -14.66 2.09
N LEU A 87 5.05 -15.86 2.22
CA LEU A 87 6.49 -16.03 2.03
C LEU A 87 6.90 -15.89 0.56
N CYS A 88 6.09 -16.33 -0.41
CA CYS A 88 6.42 -16.17 -1.83
C CYS A 88 6.51 -14.70 -2.26
N THR A 89 5.78 -13.77 -1.59
CA THR A 89 5.90 -12.33 -1.86
C THR A 89 7.13 -11.70 -1.19
N ASP A 90 7.67 -12.32 -0.13
CA ASP A 90 8.86 -11.86 0.58
C ASP A 90 10.12 -12.05 -0.27
N ARG A 91 10.80 -10.95 -0.58
CA ARG A 91 12.06 -10.96 -1.34
C ARG A 91 13.14 -11.82 -0.69
N ARG A 92 13.27 -11.80 0.64
CA ARG A 92 14.28 -12.59 1.35
C ARG A 92 14.05 -14.09 1.21
N PHE A 93 12.78 -14.50 1.23
CA PHE A 93 12.41 -15.89 1.00
C PHE A 93 12.70 -16.30 -0.43
N ARG A 94 12.40 -15.43 -1.42
CA ARG A 94 12.71 -15.68 -2.83
C ARG A 94 14.20 -15.86 -3.08
N ASP A 95 15.02 -14.98 -2.52
CA ASP A 95 16.48 -15.07 -2.64
C ASP A 95 17.04 -16.34 -1.97
N TRP A 96 16.44 -16.75 -0.84
CA TRP A 96 16.83 -17.97 -0.12
C TRP A 96 16.43 -19.26 -0.86
N ILE A 97 15.17 -19.35 -1.32
CA ILE A 97 14.65 -20.57 -1.97
C ILE A 97 15.19 -20.74 -3.39
N SER A 98 15.65 -19.65 -4.03
CA SER A 98 16.30 -19.70 -5.34
C SER A 98 17.78 -20.09 -5.26
N GLU A 99 18.34 -20.30 -4.06
CA GLU A 99 19.76 -20.56 -3.82
C GLU A 99 20.67 -19.47 -4.41
N GLY A 100 20.23 -18.20 -4.36
CA GLY A 100 20.99 -17.07 -4.90
C GLY A 100 20.97 -16.94 -6.42
N ARG A 101 20.07 -17.65 -7.13
CA ARG A 101 19.79 -17.35 -8.53
C ARG A 101 19.19 -15.96 -8.63
N SER A 102 19.81 -15.12 -9.45
CA SER A 102 19.30 -13.78 -9.73
C SER A 102 17.97 -13.90 -10.46
N GLU A 103 16.96 -13.15 -10.01
CA GLU A 103 15.62 -13.01 -10.61
C GLU A 103 14.61 -14.15 -10.32
N CYS A 104 14.39 -14.49 -9.04
CA CYS A 104 13.22 -15.28 -8.65
C CYS A 104 12.02 -14.35 -8.37
N ASP A 105 10.97 -14.46 -9.17
CA ASP A 105 9.71 -13.74 -8.92
C ASP A 105 8.78 -14.49 -7.95
N GLU A 106 7.59 -13.94 -7.69
CA GLU A 106 6.62 -14.56 -6.77
C GLU A 106 6.11 -15.92 -7.29
N GLU A 107 5.87 -16.04 -8.59
CA GLU A 107 5.30 -17.27 -9.16
C GLU A 107 6.38 -18.36 -9.26
N ASP A 108 7.61 -17.99 -9.57
CA ASP A 108 8.77 -18.89 -9.50
C ASP A 108 8.93 -19.48 -8.10
N ALA A 109 8.86 -18.65 -7.06
CA ALA A 109 8.94 -19.11 -5.68
C ALA A 109 7.77 -20.03 -5.33
N ALA A 110 6.56 -19.72 -5.79
CA ALA A 110 5.40 -20.59 -5.63
C ALA A 110 5.59 -21.94 -6.33
N HIS A 111 6.18 -21.96 -7.53
CA HIS A 111 6.53 -23.19 -8.25
C HIS A 111 7.60 -24.01 -7.50
N LEU A 112 8.63 -23.36 -6.94
CA LEU A 112 9.64 -24.02 -6.12
C LEU A 112 9.03 -24.67 -4.88
N VAL A 113 8.17 -23.95 -4.16
CA VAL A 113 7.43 -24.49 -3.00
C VAL A 113 6.59 -25.70 -3.38
N ARG A 114 5.80 -25.60 -4.46
CA ARG A 114 4.97 -26.70 -4.99
C ARG A 114 5.82 -27.93 -5.33
N ARG A 115 6.95 -27.72 -6.02
CA ARG A 115 7.91 -28.78 -6.40
C ARG A 115 8.53 -29.45 -5.18
N MET A 116 9.01 -28.69 -4.20
CA MET A 116 9.63 -29.22 -2.98
C MET A 116 8.61 -29.99 -2.13
N CYS A 117 7.41 -29.44 -1.97
CA CYS A 117 6.32 -30.07 -1.21
C CYS A 117 5.67 -31.24 -1.95
N GLY A 118 5.85 -31.35 -3.27
CA GLY A 118 5.26 -32.40 -4.10
C GLY A 118 3.76 -32.21 -4.33
N VAL A 119 3.31 -30.96 -4.49
CA VAL A 119 1.90 -30.60 -4.67
C VAL A 119 1.71 -29.75 -5.92
N GLN A 120 0.53 -29.85 -6.55
CA GLN A 120 0.16 -29.02 -7.71
C GLN A 120 -0.40 -27.65 -7.30
N SER A 121 -0.87 -27.52 -6.06
CA SER A 121 -1.46 -26.29 -5.52
C SER A 121 -1.06 -26.09 -4.07
N ARG A 122 -0.91 -24.82 -3.65
CA ARG A 122 -0.63 -24.43 -2.26
C ARG A 122 -1.75 -24.85 -1.30
N SER A 123 -3.00 -24.96 -1.77
CA SER A 123 -4.12 -25.43 -0.94
C SER A 123 -3.94 -26.88 -0.46
N LEU A 124 -3.15 -27.69 -1.16
CA LEU A 124 -2.86 -29.07 -0.75
C LEU A 124 -1.90 -29.14 0.45
N LEU A 125 -1.23 -28.04 0.81
CA LEU A 125 -0.43 -27.96 2.04
C LEU A 125 -1.30 -28.08 3.30
N ASP A 126 -2.58 -27.74 3.21
CA ASP A 126 -3.51 -27.81 4.34
C ASP A 126 -4.22 -29.19 4.44
N THR A 127 -4.22 -29.99 3.37
CA THR A 127 -4.97 -31.26 3.30
C THR A 127 -4.09 -32.51 3.24
N SER A 128 -2.87 -32.41 2.71
CA SER A 128 -1.94 -33.54 2.61
C SER A 128 -0.91 -33.50 3.74
N GLN A 129 -0.95 -34.47 4.64
CA GLN A 129 0.01 -34.55 5.76
C GLN A 129 1.47 -34.56 5.27
N LYS A 130 1.76 -35.35 4.23
CA LYS A 130 3.10 -35.43 3.64
C LYS A 130 3.58 -34.09 3.08
N ALA A 131 2.67 -33.30 2.48
CA ALA A 131 3.00 -31.98 1.98
C ALA A 131 3.16 -30.96 3.13
N ALA A 132 2.33 -31.09 4.17
CA ALA A 132 2.41 -30.28 5.38
C ALA A 132 3.75 -30.45 6.09
N ASP A 133 4.22 -31.69 6.30
CA ASP A 133 5.50 -31.97 6.96
C ASP A 133 6.69 -31.39 6.18
N LYS A 134 6.65 -31.49 4.86
CA LYS A 134 7.65 -30.90 3.97
C LYS A 134 7.64 -29.37 4.02
N TRP A 135 6.45 -28.77 4.03
CA TRP A 135 6.30 -27.32 4.18
C TRP A 135 6.83 -26.84 5.53
N ASP A 136 6.44 -27.48 6.63
CA ASP A 136 6.87 -27.10 7.97
C ASP A 136 8.39 -27.22 8.13
N SER A 137 9.00 -28.23 7.49
CA SER A 137 10.46 -28.37 7.41
C SER A 137 11.10 -27.25 6.59
N LEU A 138 10.53 -26.89 5.44
CA LEU A 138 11.00 -25.81 4.57
C LEU A 138 10.94 -24.45 5.29
N GLU A 139 9.81 -24.15 5.92
CA GLU A 139 9.60 -22.92 6.69
C GLU A 139 10.58 -22.84 7.88
N SER A 140 10.79 -23.95 8.58
CA SER A 140 11.75 -24.04 9.69
C SER A 140 13.18 -23.76 9.22
N ASN A 141 13.59 -24.35 8.10
CA ASN A 141 14.92 -24.13 7.51
C ASN A 141 15.13 -22.67 7.09
N TYR A 142 14.12 -22.05 6.46
CA TYR A 142 14.18 -20.64 6.08
C TYR A 142 14.34 -19.73 7.31
N ARG A 143 13.55 -19.96 8.36
CA ARG A 143 13.62 -19.17 9.60
C ARG A 143 14.96 -19.33 10.31
N ALA A 144 15.50 -20.55 10.32
CA ALA A 144 16.82 -20.83 10.88
C ALA A 144 17.92 -20.10 10.09
N ALA A 145 17.87 -20.17 8.76
CA ALA A 145 18.87 -19.54 7.89
C ALA A 145 18.86 -17.99 7.95
N THR A 146 17.69 -17.39 8.14
CA THR A 146 17.54 -15.92 8.17
C THR A 146 17.58 -15.32 9.57
N GLY A 147 17.82 -16.13 10.62
CA GLY A 147 17.80 -15.67 12.01
C GLY A 147 16.40 -15.22 12.48
N GLN A 148 15.34 -15.59 11.76
CA GLN A 148 13.95 -15.30 12.11
C GLN A 148 13.35 -16.35 13.08
N MET A 149 14.19 -17.16 13.71
CA MET A 149 13.85 -17.95 14.90
C MET A 149 13.70 -17.02 16.12
N ALA A 150 12.65 -16.20 16.15
CA ALA A 150 12.32 -15.40 17.32
C ALA A 150 11.37 -16.19 18.24
N GLU A 151 11.93 -16.62 19.37
CA GLU A 151 11.31 -17.01 20.65
C GLU A 151 10.11 -17.99 20.59
N VAL A 152 10.39 -19.24 20.93
CA VAL A 152 9.41 -20.07 21.67
C VAL A 152 9.12 -19.32 22.97
N ARG A 153 8.07 -18.50 22.99
CA ARG A 153 7.48 -18.04 24.25
C ARG A 153 6.73 -19.23 24.83
N SER A 154 7.40 -19.85 25.81
CA SER A 154 6.84 -20.72 26.85
C SER A 154 5.53 -20.18 27.41
#